data_AF-A0AAE0EUA3-F1
#
_entry.id   AF-A0AAE0EUA3-F1
#
_cell.length_a   1.000
_cell.length_b   1.000
_cell.length_c   1.000
_cell.angle_alpha   90.00
_cell.angle_beta   90.00
_cell.angle_gamma   90.00
#
_symmetry.space_group_name_H-M   'P 1'
#
loop_
_entity.id
_entity.type
_entity.pdbx_description
1 polymer ?
#
loop_
_entity_poly.entity_id
_entity_poly.type
_entity_poly.pdbx_seq_one_letter_code
_entity_poly.pdbx_strand_id
1 'polypeptide(L)'
;MLNDQVKLVGLAINCYQKSKLHVQSFFLATDRRGLDIIMPRMICSNDKITVIEQTEVGMTQAVLHEGYNIACTMQYWKDHDFRDLNSTEKKCSIVPNDIFFANAYNGATPHPMEFVFVKVNRPGLMNGLVKEYTRWALADF
;
A
#
# COMPACT_ATOMS: atom_id res chain seq x y z
N MET A 1 -1.44 11.74 -7.31
CA MET A 1 -0.30 10.82 -7.57
C MET A 1 0.93 11.63 -8.00
N LEU A 2 2.11 11.00 -8.16
CA LEU A 2 3.46 11.63 -8.13
C LEU A 2 3.49 13.11 -8.55
N ASN A 3 4.07 13.93 -7.68
CA ASN A 3 4.21 15.37 -7.88
C ASN A 3 5.38 15.90 -7.03
N ASP A 4 5.50 17.21 -6.90
CA ASP A 4 6.60 17.83 -6.13
C ASP A 4 6.61 17.45 -4.65
N GLN A 5 5.46 17.04 -4.10
CA GLN A 5 5.29 16.67 -2.70
C GLN A 5 5.23 15.16 -2.49
N VAL A 6 4.74 14.37 -3.44
CA VAL A 6 4.56 12.91 -3.31
C VAL A 6 5.70 12.18 -4.00
N LYS A 7 6.51 11.45 -3.23
CA LYS A 7 7.75 10.79 -3.73
C LYS A 7 7.73 9.27 -3.71
N LEU A 8 6.72 8.67 -3.09
CA LEU A 8 6.52 7.22 -3.10
C LEU A 8 5.03 6.92 -3.29
N VAL A 9 4.71 6.22 -4.37
CA VAL A 9 3.37 5.73 -4.65
C VAL A 9 3.43 4.22 -4.71
N GLY A 10 2.45 3.54 -4.14
CA GLY A 10 2.30 2.10 -4.37
C GLY A 10 0.85 1.68 -4.49
N LEU A 11 0.61 0.38 -4.37
CA LEU A 11 -0.74 -0.14 -4.59
C LEU A 11 -1.67 0.20 -3.43
N ALA A 12 -1.21 -0.05 -2.20
CA ALA A 12 -2.02 0.06 -1.01
C ALA A 12 -1.19 0.55 0.18
N ILE A 13 -1.87 1.14 1.15
CA ILE A 13 -1.31 1.45 2.47
C ILE A 13 -1.76 0.39 3.46
N ASN A 14 -0.81 -0.16 4.19
CA ASN A 14 -1.06 -1.05 5.32
C ASN A 14 -0.71 -0.32 6.61
N CYS A 15 -1.67 -0.19 7.52
CA CYS A 15 -1.49 0.46 8.83
C CYS A 15 -0.92 -0.50 9.90
N TYR A 16 0.13 -1.25 9.55
CA TYR A 16 0.74 -2.26 10.40
C TYR A 16 1.03 -1.73 11.81
N GLN A 17 0.45 -2.37 12.82
CA GLN A 17 0.61 -1.99 14.24
C GLN A 17 0.35 -0.50 14.53
N LYS A 18 -0.53 0.17 13.75
CA LYS A 18 -0.91 1.60 13.83
C LYS A 18 0.21 2.63 13.59
N SER A 19 1.41 2.40 14.13
CA SER A 19 2.55 3.32 14.03
C SER A 19 3.54 2.99 12.90
N LYS A 20 3.41 1.82 12.27
CA LYS A 20 4.30 1.35 11.19
C LYS A 20 3.56 1.29 9.85
N LEU A 21 2.83 2.35 9.54
CA LEU A 21 2.15 2.44 8.24
C LEU A 21 3.17 2.38 7.10
N HIS A 22 2.83 1.68 6.03
CA HIS A 22 3.71 1.54 4.89
C HIS A 22 2.98 1.37 3.57
N VAL A 23 3.65 1.81 2.51
CA VAL A 23 3.32 1.48 1.12
C VAL A 23 3.72 0.03 0.85
N GLN A 24 2.81 -0.80 0.35
CA GLN A 24 3.11 -2.20 0.02
C GLN A 24 3.98 -2.32 -1.25
N SER A 25 5.01 -3.18 -1.21
CA SER A 25 6.15 -3.16 -2.16
C SER A 25 5.93 -3.81 -3.53
N PHE A 26 4.86 -4.58 -3.75
CA PHE A 26 4.69 -5.33 -4.99
C PHE A 26 4.26 -4.43 -6.19
N PHE A 27 4.04 -3.13 -5.96
CA PHE A 27 3.96 -2.10 -6.99
C PHE A 27 4.42 -0.79 -6.37
N LEU A 28 5.49 -0.22 -6.91
CA LEU A 28 6.04 1.07 -6.49
C LEU A 28 6.28 1.96 -7.70
N ALA A 29 5.97 3.24 -7.55
CA ALA A 29 6.33 4.30 -8.46
C ALA A 29 6.96 5.45 -7.68
N THR A 30 8.08 5.97 -8.18
CA THR A 30 8.86 7.03 -7.55
C THR A 30 9.52 7.89 -8.62
N ASP A 31 9.93 9.11 -8.27
CA ASP A 31 10.80 9.94 -9.10
C ASP A 31 12.28 9.76 -8.70
N ARG A 32 13.19 10.50 -9.32
CA ARG A 32 14.62 10.41 -9.00
C ARG A 32 14.92 10.73 -7.53
N ARG A 33 14.28 11.77 -6.97
CA ARG A 33 14.50 12.18 -5.58
C ARG A 33 13.96 11.14 -4.60
N GLY A 34 12.77 10.62 -4.87
CA GLY A 34 12.18 9.55 -4.08
C GLY A 34 13.02 8.27 -4.14
N LEU A 35 13.54 7.91 -5.32
CA LEU A 35 14.44 6.78 -5.47
C LEU A 35 15.71 6.95 -4.61
N ASP A 36 16.35 8.12 -4.67
CA ASP A 36 17.54 8.41 -3.85
C ASP A 36 17.27 8.24 -2.33
N ILE A 37 16.06 8.61 -1.87
CA ILE A 37 15.64 8.46 -0.47
C ILE A 37 15.43 6.98 -0.09
N ILE A 38 14.78 6.19 -0.96
CA ILE A 38 14.39 4.81 -0.62
C ILE A 38 15.49 3.78 -0.91
N MET A 39 16.44 4.06 -1.80
CA MET A 39 17.50 3.13 -2.20
C MET A 39 18.28 2.53 -1.03
N PRO A 40 18.69 3.30 0.01
CA PRO A 40 19.38 2.73 1.18
C PRO A 40 18.54 1.73 1.98
N ARG A 41 17.22 1.69 1.79
CA ARG A 41 16.28 0.79 2.47
C ARG A 41 15.93 -0.45 1.65
N MET A 42 16.32 -0.50 0.36
CA MET A 42 16.13 -1.65 -0.51
C MET A 42 17.20 -2.71 -0.23
N ILE A 43 16.97 -3.50 0.82
CA ILE A 43 17.87 -4.57 1.26
C ILE A 43 17.45 -5.92 0.69
N CYS A 44 18.43 -6.80 0.51
CA CYS A 44 18.17 -8.23 0.27
C CYS A 44 18.21 -8.96 1.61
N SER A 45 17.10 -9.59 2.01
CA SER A 45 17.03 -10.43 3.20
C SER A 45 16.11 -11.63 2.96
N ASN A 46 16.46 -12.77 3.57
CA ASN A 46 15.61 -13.97 3.57
C ASN A 46 14.58 -13.97 4.71
N ASP A 47 14.68 -13.03 5.66
CA ASP A 47 13.70 -12.88 6.73
C ASP A 47 12.59 -11.89 6.33
N LYS A 48 11.37 -12.41 6.23
CA LYS A 48 10.19 -11.62 5.85
C LYS A 48 9.94 -10.43 6.77
N ILE A 49 10.12 -10.60 8.09
CA ILE A 49 9.87 -9.52 9.05
C ILE A 49 10.87 -8.40 8.84
N THR A 50 12.15 -8.74 8.72
CA THR A 50 13.23 -7.80 8.38
C THR A 50 12.93 -7.04 7.09
N VAL A 51 12.48 -7.71 6.03
CA VAL A 51 12.13 -7.02 4.76
C VAL A 51 10.96 -6.04 4.97
N ILE A 52 9.91 -6.43 5.69
CA ILE A 52 8.77 -5.52 5.93
C ILE A 52 9.22 -4.31 6.75
N GLU A 53 9.94 -4.51 7.84
CA GLU A 53 10.31 -3.43 8.75
C GLU A 53 11.39 -2.51 8.18
N GLN A 54 12.42 -3.08 7.54
CA GLN A 54 13.55 -2.29 7.04
C GLN A 54 13.29 -1.74 5.63
N THR A 55 12.50 -2.43 4.81
CA THR A 55 12.18 -1.99 3.44
C THR A 55 10.81 -1.32 3.37
N GLU A 56 9.68 -2.01 3.54
CA GLU A 56 8.36 -1.36 3.33
C GLU A 56 8.10 -0.20 4.30
N VAL A 57 8.25 -0.47 5.60
CA VAL A 57 8.14 0.55 6.65
C VAL A 57 9.30 1.53 6.53
N GLY A 58 10.53 1.05 6.40
CA GLY A 58 11.72 1.91 6.31
C GLY A 58 11.69 2.91 5.16
N MET A 59 11.28 2.51 3.96
CA MET A 59 11.13 3.40 2.80
C MET A 59 10.06 4.46 3.04
N THR A 60 8.89 4.03 3.55
CA THR A 60 7.77 4.93 3.84
C THR A 60 8.17 5.99 4.86
N GLN A 61 8.80 5.57 5.96
CA GLN A 61 9.26 6.46 7.02
C GLN A 61 10.39 7.38 6.53
N ALA A 62 11.30 6.90 5.68
CA ALA A 62 12.36 7.73 5.12
C ALA A 62 11.79 8.88 4.26
N VAL A 63 10.78 8.59 3.43
CA VAL A 63 10.12 9.62 2.60
C VAL A 63 9.40 10.65 3.47
N LEU A 64 8.65 10.20 4.47
CA LEU A 64 7.93 11.10 5.39
C LEU A 64 8.89 11.95 6.24
N HIS A 65 10.01 11.39 6.69
CA HIS A 65 11.04 12.09 7.46
C HIS A 65 11.72 13.21 6.67
N GLU A 66 11.87 13.04 5.35
CA GLU A 66 12.38 14.08 4.45
C GLU A 66 11.34 15.19 4.14
N GLY A 67 10.15 15.14 4.76
CA GLY A 67 9.08 16.14 4.59
C GLY A 67 8.19 15.93 3.36
N TYR A 68 8.48 14.90 2.57
CA TYR A 68 7.65 14.48 1.44
C TYR A 68 6.47 13.63 1.91
N ASN A 69 5.49 13.47 1.03
CA ASN A 69 4.31 12.65 1.24
C ASN A 69 4.38 11.36 0.40
N ILE A 70 3.48 10.43 0.70
CA ILE A 70 3.27 9.17 -0.02
C ILE A 70 1.86 9.13 -0.60
N ALA A 71 1.58 8.19 -1.50
CA ALA A 71 0.22 7.92 -1.97
C ALA A 71 0.03 6.45 -2.36
N CYS A 72 -1.21 6.07 -2.66
CA CYS A 72 -1.49 4.78 -3.28
C CYS A 72 -2.63 4.85 -4.29
N THR A 73 -2.91 3.74 -4.99
CA THR A 73 -4.00 3.66 -5.97
C THR A 73 -5.39 3.51 -5.36
N MET A 74 -5.48 3.18 -4.07
CA MET A 74 -6.75 3.06 -3.36
C MET A 74 -7.51 4.38 -3.31
N GLN A 75 -8.79 4.32 -3.67
CA GLN A 75 -9.68 5.48 -3.63
C GLN A 75 -9.89 5.99 -2.19
N TYR A 76 -9.84 5.10 -1.19
CA TYR A 76 -9.96 5.45 0.23
C TYR A 76 -8.87 6.42 0.72
N TRP A 77 -7.67 6.34 0.16
CA TRP A 77 -6.53 7.17 0.51
C TRP A 77 -6.33 8.36 -0.44
N LYS A 78 -7.27 8.60 -1.36
CA LYS A 78 -7.21 9.71 -2.31
C LYS A 78 -7.06 11.04 -1.57
N ASP A 79 -6.11 11.84 -2.04
CA ASP A 79 -5.79 13.20 -1.55
C ASP A 79 -5.44 13.28 -0.06
N HIS A 80 -5.10 12.15 0.56
CA HIS A 80 -4.71 12.09 1.97
C HIS A 80 -3.27 12.59 2.19
N ASP A 81 -3.06 13.45 3.20
CA ASP A 81 -1.73 13.84 3.65
C ASP A 81 -1.25 12.93 4.78
N PHE A 82 -0.31 12.04 4.49
CA PHE A 82 0.22 11.08 5.46
C PHE A 82 1.16 11.73 6.48
N ARG A 83 1.51 13.01 6.31
CA ARG A 83 2.23 13.81 7.29
C ARG A 83 1.33 14.28 8.42
N ASP A 84 0.01 14.34 8.19
CA ASP A 84 -0.98 14.54 9.27
C ASP A 84 -1.23 13.22 10.01
N LEU A 85 -0.45 13.01 11.07
CA LEU A 85 -0.52 11.78 11.88
C LEU A 85 -1.90 11.58 12.53
N ASN A 86 -2.56 12.65 12.96
CA ASN A 86 -3.86 12.56 13.62
C ASN A 86 -4.95 12.11 12.64
N SER A 87 -4.97 12.68 11.44
CA SER A 87 -5.88 12.26 10.37
C SER A 87 -5.59 10.83 9.91
N THR A 88 -4.31 10.50 9.79
CA THR A 88 -3.85 9.16 9.38
C THR A 88 -4.24 8.09 10.39
N GLU A 89 -4.05 8.33 11.70
CA GLU A 89 -4.42 7.39 12.76
C GLU A 89 -5.93 7.11 12.81
N LYS A 90 -6.75 8.14 12.59
CA LYS A 90 -8.21 7.99 12.49
C LYS A 90 -8.60 7.07 11.35
N LYS A 91 -8.05 7.28 10.15
CA LYS A 91 -8.31 6.39 9.00
C LYS A 91 -7.76 4.98 9.21
N CYS A 92 -6.56 4.85 9.75
CA CYS A 92 -5.99 3.55 10.12
C CYS A 92 -6.82 2.79 11.16
N SER A 93 -7.65 3.46 11.96
CA SER A 93 -8.59 2.78 12.87
C SER A 93 -9.77 2.11 12.15
N ILE A 94 -10.06 2.52 10.90
CA ILE A 94 -11.14 1.99 10.06
C ILE A 94 -10.60 0.89 9.13
N VAL A 95 -9.43 1.11 8.53
CA VAL A 95 -8.74 0.15 7.65
C VAL A 95 -7.37 -0.17 8.25
N PRO A 96 -7.29 -1.09 9.23
CA PRO A 96 -6.13 -1.20 10.11
C PRO A 96 -5.00 -2.06 9.58
N ASN A 97 -5.26 -2.97 8.65
CA ASN A 97 -4.32 -4.02 8.29
C ASN A 97 -4.33 -4.30 6.79
N ASP A 98 -3.66 -5.39 6.41
CA ASP A 98 -3.58 -5.88 5.04
C ASP A 98 -4.97 -6.06 4.43
N ILE A 99 -5.31 -5.19 3.47
CA ILE A 99 -6.64 -5.13 2.83
C ILE A 99 -6.99 -6.39 2.02
N PHE A 100 -6.00 -7.27 1.80
CA PHE A 100 -6.16 -8.51 1.06
C PHE A 100 -6.68 -9.68 1.93
N PHE A 101 -7.09 -9.45 3.18
CA PHE A 101 -7.91 -10.41 3.92
C PHE A 101 -9.41 -10.14 3.69
N ALA A 102 -10.25 -11.18 3.82
CA ALA A 102 -11.70 -11.02 3.73
C ALA A 102 -12.20 -9.94 4.71
N ASN A 103 -13.05 -9.02 4.23
CA ASN A 103 -13.66 -7.93 5.00
C ASN A 103 -12.66 -6.93 5.63
N ALA A 104 -11.38 -6.97 5.25
CA ALA A 104 -10.34 -6.12 5.83
C ALA A 104 -10.39 -4.67 5.33
N TYR A 105 -11.15 -4.39 4.27
CA TYR A 105 -11.40 -3.05 3.76
C TYR A 105 -12.74 -2.52 4.27
N ASN A 106 -12.82 -2.25 5.58
CA ASN A 106 -14.01 -1.76 6.26
C ASN A 106 -15.27 -2.63 6.01
N GLY A 107 -15.15 -3.95 6.15
CA GLY A 107 -16.26 -4.88 5.89
C GLY A 107 -16.45 -5.24 4.41
N ALA A 108 -15.66 -4.64 3.50
CA ALA A 108 -15.68 -4.94 2.08
C ALA A 108 -14.41 -5.67 1.62
N THR A 109 -14.46 -6.17 0.38
CA THR A 109 -13.29 -6.60 -0.38
C THR A 109 -12.88 -5.45 -1.31
N PRO A 110 -11.58 -5.15 -1.44
CA PRO A 110 -11.12 -4.06 -2.29
C PRO A 110 -11.55 -4.22 -3.76
N HIS A 111 -11.99 -3.14 -4.41
CA HIS A 111 -12.52 -3.22 -5.78
C HIS A 111 -11.40 -3.51 -6.79
N PRO A 112 -11.62 -4.35 -7.81
CA PRO A 112 -10.53 -4.88 -8.63
C PRO A 112 -9.87 -3.82 -9.51
N MET A 113 -10.65 -2.83 -9.93
CA MET A 113 -10.17 -1.68 -10.71
C MET A 113 -9.32 -0.69 -9.90
N GLU A 114 -9.24 -0.83 -8.57
CA GLU A 114 -8.33 0.00 -7.75
C GLU A 114 -6.89 -0.56 -7.74
N PHE A 115 -6.67 -1.77 -8.28
CA PHE A 115 -5.42 -2.51 -8.10
C PHE A 115 -4.84 -3.05 -9.40
N VAL A 116 -3.55 -2.77 -9.61
CA VAL A 116 -2.74 -3.38 -10.69
C VAL A 116 -2.41 -4.84 -10.38
N PHE A 117 -2.17 -5.19 -9.11
CA PHE A 117 -1.86 -6.56 -8.67
C PHE A 117 -2.64 -6.92 -7.41
N VAL A 118 -2.97 -8.21 -7.24
CA VAL A 118 -3.69 -8.72 -6.07
C VAL A 118 -2.99 -9.96 -5.48
N LYS A 119 -2.83 -9.97 -4.15
CA LYS A 119 -2.28 -11.12 -3.43
C LYS A 119 -3.31 -12.24 -3.36
N VAL A 120 -3.08 -13.30 -4.15
CA VAL A 120 -3.94 -14.50 -4.15
C VAL A 120 -3.66 -15.45 -3.00
N ASN A 121 -2.53 -15.32 -2.31
CA ASN A 121 -2.16 -16.23 -1.20
C ASN A 121 -2.71 -15.82 0.17
N ARG A 122 -3.85 -15.12 0.23
CA ARG A 122 -4.49 -14.70 1.47
C ARG A 122 -5.75 -15.51 1.77
N PRO A 123 -5.90 -16.04 3.00
CA PRO A 123 -7.09 -16.80 3.35
C PRO A 123 -8.34 -15.91 3.33
N GLY A 124 -9.45 -16.46 2.84
CA GLY A 124 -10.76 -15.82 2.83
C GLY A 124 -11.04 -14.86 1.66
N LEU A 125 -10.02 -14.23 1.07
CA LEU A 125 -10.20 -13.34 -0.09
C LEU A 125 -10.59 -14.12 -1.36
N MET A 126 -10.13 -15.38 -1.46
CA MET A 126 -10.17 -16.17 -2.68
C MET A 126 -11.54 -16.76 -3.05
N ASN A 127 -12.53 -16.77 -2.15
CA ASN A 127 -13.82 -17.41 -2.42
C ASN A 127 -14.67 -16.54 -3.36
N GLY A 128 -14.38 -16.63 -4.67
CA GLY A 128 -15.12 -15.97 -5.74
C GLY A 128 -14.36 -14.84 -6.43
N LEU A 129 -13.44 -14.15 -5.73
CA LEU A 129 -12.78 -12.95 -6.27
C LEU A 129 -11.94 -13.24 -7.52
N VAL A 130 -11.05 -14.24 -7.47
CA VAL A 130 -10.23 -14.60 -8.65
C VAL A 130 -11.09 -15.12 -9.79
N LYS A 131 -12.17 -15.85 -9.50
CA LYS A 131 -13.10 -16.31 -10.52
C LYS A 131 -13.79 -15.13 -11.22
N GLU A 132 -14.24 -14.12 -10.46
CA GLU A 132 -14.81 -12.89 -11.04
C GLU A 132 -13.76 -12.10 -11.83
N TYR A 133 -12.52 -12.03 -11.37
CA TYR A 133 -11.45 -11.30 -12.08
C TYR A 133 -11.15 -11.97 -13.42
N THR A 134 -11.01 -13.29 -13.42
CA THR A 134 -10.83 -14.06 -14.66
C THR A 134 -12.02 -13.86 -15.58
N ARG A 135 -13.25 -13.83 -15.07
CA ARG A 135 -14.44 -13.57 -15.87
C ARG A 135 -14.42 -12.18 -16.52
N TRP A 136 -14.03 -11.13 -15.78
CA TRP A 136 -13.99 -9.77 -16.31
C TRP A 136 -12.85 -9.55 -17.30
N ALA A 137 -11.67 -10.13 -17.05
CA ALA A 137 -10.54 -10.04 -17.95
C ALA A 137 -10.79 -10.74 -19.30
N LEU A 138 -11.67 -11.75 -19.31
CA LEU A 138 -12.10 -12.48 -20.51
C LEU A 138 -13.40 -11.93 -21.12
N ALA A 139 -14.04 -10.96 -20.49
CA ALA A 139 -15.20 -10.31 -21.07
C ALA A 139 -14.72 -9.24 -22.05
N ASP A 140 -14.98 -9.46 -23.35
CA ASP A 140 -14.76 -8.42 -24.37
C ASP A 140 -15.69 -7.23 -24.08
N PHE A 141 -15.12 -6.03 -24.02
CA PHE A 141 -15.84 -4.76 -23.84
C PHE A 141 -16.17 -4.11 -25.18
#